data_AF-A0A9E7H4G2-F1
#
_entry.id   AF-A0A9E7H4G2-F1
#
_cell.length_a   1.000
_cell.length_b   1.000
_cell.length_c   1.000
_cell.angle_alpha   90.00
_cell.angle_beta   90.00
_cell.angle_gamma   90.00
#
_symmetry.space_group_name_H-M   'P 1'
#
loop_
_entity.id
_entity.type
_entity.pdbx_description
1 polymer ?
#
loop_
_entity_poly.entity_id
_entity_poly.type
_entity_poly.pdbx_seq_one_letter_code
_entity_poly.pdbx_strand_id
1 'polypeptide(L)'
;MLPPRQHPRSSGPQTSLSLASSDPAASPDTQEPGSNSDQGQDSPTESASSRETWPIETNHPDAVGGHKIEKEKEGENEVAELQVIRRVSNANRLSLHEIARDRVDVVAEKIKVMPDELLEELKGELRQILEGTGGSHHIEEFLYLQKLVQGRVDLTAKSLAGAHRVQLEILVAINSGIQAFLHPSVSIPQSRLIEVFLYKRCRNIACQSALPADECSCEICTSRNGFCNLCMCVICNKFDFEVNTCRWIGCDTCTHWTHTDCAMRVGQIGTGQSVKSGVGHTEMLFRCQACHRTSELLGWVKDVFQQCVPGWDREILMRELDFVKLELDSPKNSENEEVGRLISPQEACNKIAEVVQEAVRKMEMVAEEKMRMFKRARLALDACDRELEDKAREVQELKMERQRKKQQVEELESIIRLKQAEAEMFQLKANEAKQEADRLQSIAQAKSEKAEQDYASMYLKRRLEEAEAEKQYLYEKIKLQESQHAPQGNSSGGCSDPAQTIMLNKIQDLLKNVRSMPPKTEGQ
;
A
#
# COMPACT_ATOMS: atom_id res chain seq x y z
N MET A 1 -3.37 49.38 -4.53
CA MET A 1 -4.11 48.10 -4.68
C MET A 1 -3.10 47.07 -5.16
N LEU A 2 -3.09 45.84 -4.64
CA LEU A 2 -2.07 44.85 -5.03
C LEU A 2 -2.49 44.14 -6.34
N PRO A 3 -1.55 43.69 -7.21
CA PRO A 3 -1.83 42.76 -8.32
C PRO A 3 -2.63 41.54 -7.83
N PRO A 4 -3.40 40.85 -8.70
CA PRO A 4 -4.20 39.71 -8.28
C PRO A 4 -3.30 38.62 -7.69
N ARG A 5 -3.18 38.63 -6.36
CA ARG A 5 -2.46 37.61 -5.63
C ARG A 5 -3.31 36.35 -5.67
N GLN A 6 -2.75 35.27 -6.19
CA GLN A 6 -3.16 33.96 -5.70
C GLN A 6 -2.83 33.95 -4.21
N HIS A 7 -3.85 33.93 -3.35
CA HIS A 7 -3.65 33.76 -1.91
C HIS A 7 -2.86 32.46 -1.67
N PRO A 8 -1.70 32.49 -1.00
CA PRO A 8 -1.11 31.27 -0.50
C PRO A 8 -2.00 30.70 0.61
N ARG A 9 -2.24 29.39 0.54
CA ARG A 9 -3.10 28.59 1.42
C ARG A 9 -2.88 28.91 2.90
N SER A 10 -3.98 29.07 3.65
CA SER A 10 -4.01 28.94 5.11
C SER A 10 -4.11 27.46 5.51
N SER A 11 -3.05 26.97 6.15
CA SER A 11 -2.99 25.99 7.25
C SER A 11 -4.04 24.86 7.33
N GLY A 12 -3.57 23.62 7.11
CA GLY A 12 -4.18 22.35 7.54
C GLY A 12 -3.07 21.30 7.75
N PRO A 13 -3.23 20.33 8.68
CA PRO A 13 -2.17 19.91 9.59
C PRO A 13 -1.12 19.01 8.93
N GLN A 14 0.16 19.33 9.13
CA GLN A 14 1.24 18.38 8.89
C GLN A 14 1.37 17.46 10.11
N THR A 15 1.00 16.21 9.90
CA THR A 15 1.47 15.08 10.69
C THR A 15 2.94 14.84 10.34
N SER A 16 3.85 15.23 11.22
CA SER A 16 5.24 14.77 11.18
C SER A 16 5.62 14.24 12.56
N LEU A 17 5.75 12.92 12.61
CA LEU A 17 6.37 12.16 13.68
C LEU A 17 7.85 12.56 13.74
N SER A 18 8.29 13.16 14.83
CA SER A 18 9.71 13.37 15.13
C SER A 18 10.15 12.34 16.16
N LEU A 19 10.90 11.33 15.71
CA LEU A 19 11.75 10.51 16.56
C LEU A 19 13.08 11.24 16.74
N ALA A 20 13.51 11.31 18.00
CA ALA A 20 14.74 11.94 18.46
C ALA A 20 15.96 11.02 18.28
N SER A 21 17.11 11.60 17.96
CA SER A 21 18.47 11.19 18.39
C SER A 21 19.42 12.30 17.92
N SER A 22 19.95 13.18 18.77
CA SER A 22 21.11 13.04 19.67
C SER A 22 22.43 12.73 18.93
N ASP A 23 23.17 13.78 18.61
CA ASP A 23 24.62 13.77 18.37
C ASP A 23 25.40 13.64 19.69
N PRO A 24 26.66 13.17 19.64
CA PRO A 24 27.72 14.04 20.13
C PRO A 24 28.96 14.11 19.22
N ALA A 25 29.65 15.23 19.38
CA ALA A 25 30.83 15.72 18.69
C ALA A 25 32.10 14.87 18.81
N ALA A 26 33.00 14.97 17.81
CA ALA A 26 34.41 15.39 17.91
C ALA A 26 35.23 15.01 16.65
N SER A 27 36.08 15.93 16.17
CA SER A 27 37.18 15.72 15.20
C SER A 27 38.51 15.43 15.97
N PRO A 28 39.74 15.39 15.37
CA PRO A 28 40.20 15.33 13.96
C PRO A 28 41.38 14.34 13.69
N ASP A 29 41.97 14.41 12.47
CA ASP A 29 43.31 13.94 12.03
C ASP A 29 43.50 12.42 11.80
N THR A 30 44.22 11.87 10.81
CA THR A 30 45.31 12.35 9.92
C THR A 30 45.52 11.31 8.77
N GLN A 31 46.20 11.73 7.70
CA GLN A 31 47.08 10.93 6.81
C GLN A 31 46.51 10.01 5.70
N GLU A 32 46.48 10.57 4.48
CA GLU A 32 47.09 10.01 3.25
C GLU A 32 48.53 9.50 3.50
N PRO A 33 49.08 8.50 2.76
CA PRO A 33 49.25 8.63 1.30
C PRO A 33 49.25 7.34 0.45
N GLY A 34 49.19 7.52 -0.87
CA GLY A 34 50.19 6.86 -1.74
C GLY A 34 49.67 5.98 -2.87
N SER A 35 49.61 6.57 -4.06
CA SER A 35 49.59 5.93 -5.38
C SER A 35 50.76 4.99 -5.67
N ASN A 36 50.50 3.93 -6.46
CA ASN A 36 51.28 3.46 -7.64
C ASN A 36 50.67 2.13 -8.16
N SER A 37 50.08 2.10 -9.37
CA SER A 37 50.63 1.57 -10.64
C SER A 37 50.91 0.04 -10.58
N ASP A 38 50.55 -0.86 -11.50
CA ASP A 38 50.45 -0.78 -12.95
C ASP A 38 49.99 -2.16 -13.54
N GLN A 39 49.52 -2.16 -14.79
CA GLN A 39 49.55 -3.24 -15.81
C GLN A 39 48.96 -4.67 -15.61
N GLY A 40 48.15 -5.09 -16.60
CA GLY A 40 48.52 -6.24 -17.44
C GLY A 40 47.60 -7.48 -17.49
N GLN A 41 46.67 -7.48 -18.46
CA GLN A 41 46.28 -8.55 -19.41
C GLN A 41 46.11 -10.06 -19.05
N ASP A 42 45.00 -10.58 -19.60
CA ASP A 42 44.77 -11.87 -20.31
C ASP A 42 44.51 -13.21 -19.57
N SER A 43 43.21 -13.54 -19.53
CA SER A 43 42.52 -14.75 -20.08
C SER A 43 42.88 -16.17 -19.55
N PRO A 44 42.18 -17.26 -19.97
CA PRO A 44 41.25 -18.00 -19.11
C PRO A 44 41.68 -19.47 -18.89
N THR A 45 40.96 -20.23 -18.05
CA THR A 45 41.18 -21.68 -17.94
C THR A 45 39.85 -22.43 -17.78
N GLU A 46 39.52 -23.20 -18.81
CA GLU A 46 38.60 -24.34 -18.77
C GLU A 46 39.34 -25.59 -18.26
N SER A 47 38.64 -26.44 -17.50
CA SER A 47 38.80 -27.92 -17.39
C SER A 47 37.68 -28.40 -16.45
N ALA A 48 36.66 -29.16 -16.84
CA ALA A 48 36.58 -30.51 -17.43
C ALA A 48 36.42 -31.64 -16.38
N SER A 49 35.57 -32.62 -16.76
CA SER A 49 35.48 -34.01 -16.26
C SER A 49 34.47 -34.27 -15.12
N SER A 50 33.59 -35.30 -15.10
CA SER A 50 33.51 -36.55 -15.89
C SER A 50 32.20 -37.34 -15.62
N ARG A 51 31.71 -38.06 -16.67
CA ARG A 51 31.14 -39.45 -16.75
C ARG A 51 29.90 -39.86 -15.92
N GLU A 52 29.00 -40.78 -16.29
CA GLU A 52 28.65 -41.71 -17.42
C GLU A 52 27.23 -42.26 -17.05
N THR A 53 26.33 -42.76 -17.91
CA THR A 53 26.37 -44.04 -18.66
C THR A 53 25.04 -44.23 -19.45
N TRP A 54 25.11 -44.83 -20.65
CA TRP A 54 23.99 -45.23 -21.55
C TRP A 54 23.42 -46.64 -21.23
N PRO A 55 22.36 -47.14 -21.93
CA PRO A 55 22.51 -47.92 -23.20
C PRO A 55 21.45 -47.57 -24.29
N ILE A 56 21.79 -47.29 -25.56
CA ILE A 56 22.08 -48.15 -26.75
C ILE A 56 20.92 -49.08 -27.21
N GLU A 57 20.43 -48.86 -28.45
CA GLU A 57 20.29 -49.81 -29.59
C GLU A 57 19.20 -49.31 -30.58
N THR A 58 19.24 -49.42 -31.90
CA THR A 58 20.23 -49.65 -32.97
C THR A 58 19.53 -49.34 -34.32
N ASN A 59 20.33 -49.01 -35.35
CA ASN A 59 20.11 -49.17 -36.80
C ASN A 59 19.84 -47.94 -37.69
N HIS A 60 20.92 -47.55 -38.38
CA HIS A 60 21.03 -46.89 -39.71
C HIS A 60 20.76 -47.94 -40.84
N PRO A 61 20.81 -47.65 -42.17
CA PRO A 61 21.39 -46.46 -42.84
C PRO A 61 20.68 -45.86 -44.09
N ASP A 62 21.17 -44.64 -44.42
CA ASP A 62 21.51 -44.07 -45.74
C ASP A 62 20.47 -43.51 -46.75
N ALA A 63 20.49 -42.17 -46.81
CA ALA A 63 20.99 -41.34 -47.92
C ALA A 63 20.11 -40.98 -49.15
N VAL A 64 20.34 -39.72 -49.57
CA VAL A 64 20.19 -39.09 -50.90
C VAL A 64 18.87 -38.36 -51.23
N GLY A 65 18.93 -37.03 -51.06
CA GLY A 65 18.71 -35.95 -52.05
C GLY A 65 17.57 -35.97 -53.08
N GLY A 66 16.86 -34.84 -53.22
CA GLY A 66 16.22 -34.45 -54.50
C GLY A 66 14.96 -33.57 -54.44
N HIS A 67 15.13 -32.30 -54.78
CA HIS A 67 14.21 -31.23 -55.25
C HIS A 67 12.70 -31.46 -55.58
N LYS A 68 11.95 -30.39 -55.22
CA LYS A 68 10.91 -29.61 -55.99
C LYS A 68 9.40 -30.02 -56.02
N ILE A 69 8.59 -29.03 -55.60
CA ILE A 69 7.43 -28.38 -56.26
C ILE A 69 5.98 -28.85 -55.99
N GLU A 70 5.15 -27.84 -55.63
CA GLU A 70 3.67 -27.66 -55.77
C GLU A 70 2.73 -28.61 -54.99
N LYS A 71 1.51 -28.26 -54.56
CA LYS A 71 0.73 -27.04 -54.29
C LYS A 71 -0.60 -27.58 -53.67
N GLU A 72 -1.28 -26.74 -52.89
CA GLU A 72 -2.73 -26.79 -52.57
C GLU A 72 -3.29 -27.74 -51.47
N LYS A 73 -3.78 -27.05 -50.43
CA LYS A 73 -5.13 -27.09 -49.80
C LYS A 73 -5.46 -28.01 -48.60
N GLU A 74 -5.85 -27.29 -47.54
CA GLU A 74 -6.97 -27.49 -46.61
C GLU A 74 -7.00 -28.77 -45.74
N GLY A 75 -6.81 -28.56 -44.43
CA GLY A 75 -7.09 -29.52 -43.37
C GLY A 75 -7.01 -28.84 -42.00
N GLU A 76 -8.03 -29.05 -41.18
CA GLU A 76 -8.44 -28.26 -40.03
C GLU A 76 -7.67 -28.53 -38.72
N ASN A 77 -7.87 -27.59 -37.78
CA ASN A 77 -7.77 -27.72 -36.33
C ASN A 77 -6.39 -27.89 -35.68
N GLU A 78 -5.81 -26.75 -35.27
CA GLU A 78 -4.97 -26.71 -34.07
C GLU A 78 -5.46 -25.60 -33.13
N VAL A 79 -5.85 -26.04 -31.93
CA VAL A 79 -6.36 -25.24 -30.82
C VAL A 79 -5.22 -24.42 -30.25
N ALA A 80 -5.21 -23.12 -30.52
CA ALA A 80 -4.46 -22.14 -29.76
C ALA A 80 -5.22 -20.81 -29.72
N GLU A 81 -5.20 -20.18 -28.55
CA GLU A 81 -5.68 -18.82 -28.25
C GLU A 81 -7.18 -18.61 -28.01
N LEU A 82 -7.61 -18.95 -26.79
CA LEU A 82 -8.59 -18.13 -26.08
C LEU A 82 -7.88 -17.24 -25.06
N GLN A 83 -7.13 -16.25 -25.56
CA GLN A 83 -6.96 -15.01 -24.80
C GLN A 83 -8.29 -14.27 -24.85
N VAL A 84 -9.02 -14.32 -23.73
CA VAL A 84 -10.24 -13.55 -23.50
C VAL A 84 -9.89 -12.06 -23.43
N ILE A 85 -9.68 -11.42 -24.59
CA ILE A 85 -9.87 -9.97 -24.72
C ILE A 85 -11.38 -9.79 -24.78
N ARG A 86 -11.95 -9.44 -23.63
CA ARG A 86 -13.34 -9.04 -23.46
C ARG A 86 -13.58 -7.78 -24.31
N ARG A 87 -13.87 -7.95 -25.60
CA ARG A 87 -14.40 -6.88 -26.46
C ARG A 87 -15.75 -6.47 -25.90
N VAL A 88 -15.74 -5.44 -25.04
CA VAL A 88 -16.96 -4.73 -24.64
C VAL A 88 -17.57 -4.18 -25.93
N SER A 89 -18.80 -4.60 -26.25
CA SER A 89 -19.52 -4.15 -27.43
C SER A 89 -19.63 -2.62 -27.43
N ASN A 90 -19.30 -1.98 -28.56
CA ASN A 90 -19.36 -0.52 -28.77
C ASN A 90 -20.74 0.13 -28.48
N ALA A 91 -21.79 -0.67 -28.28
CA ALA A 91 -23.14 -0.22 -27.96
C ALA A 91 -23.33 0.27 -26.50
N ASN A 92 -22.36 0.02 -25.60
CA ASN A 92 -22.43 0.40 -24.19
C ASN A 92 -21.50 1.57 -23.79
N ARG A 93 -20.88 2.26 -24.76
CA ARG A 93 -20.01 3.42 -24.47
C ARG A 93 -20.85 4.68 -24.34
N LEU A 94 -20.86 5.28 -23.15
CA LEU A 94 -21.43 6.60 -22.91
C LEU A 94 -20.62 7.64 -23.69
N SER A 95 -21.29 8.59 -24.34
CA SER A 95 -20.68 9.68 -25.11
C SER A 95 -20.79 11.05 -24.41
N LEU A 96 -19.91 11.99 -24.77
CA LEU A 96 -20.00 13.39 -24.29
C LEU A 96 -21.34 14.05 -24.65
N HIS A 97 -21.89 13.70 -25.81
CA HIS A 97 -23.20 14.13 -26.28
C HIS A 97 -24.35 13.68 -25.37
N GLU A 98 -24.33 12.42 -24.92
CA GLU A 98 -25.31 11.92 -23.95
C GLU A 98 -25.17 12.64 -22.61
N ILE A 99 -23.94 12.88 -22.13
CA ILE A 99 -23.72 13.63 -20.89
C ILE A 99 -24.28 15.07 -20.99
N ALA A 100 -24.08 15.73 -22.12
CA ALA A 100 -24.59 17.08 -22.36
C ALA A 100 -26.12 17.14 -22.54
N ARG A 101 -26.72 16.14 -23.19
CA ARG A 101 -28.13 16.16 -23.60
C ARG A 101 -29.08 15.49 -22.62
N ASP A 102 -28.68 14.41 -21.97
CA ASP A 102 -29.57 13.55 -21.21
C ASP A 102 -29.69 13.98 -19.74
N ARG A 103 -30.78 13.54 -19.09
CA ARG A 103 -31.05 13.89 -17.69
C ARG A 103 -29.93 13.42 -16.74
N VAL A 104 -29.70 14.22 -15.71
CA VAL A 104 -28.60 14.00 -14.77
C VAL A 104 -28.66 12.62 -14.12
N ASP A 105 -29.84 12.22 -13.66
CA ASP A 105 -30.11 10.93 -13.02
C ASP A 105 -29.83 9.74 -13.93
N VAL A 106 -30.29 9.79 -15.19
CA VAL A 106 -30.07 8.71 -16.17
C VAL A 106 -28.59 8.48 -16.44
N VAL A 107 -27.84 9.56 -16.66
CA VAL A 107 -26.40 9.49 -16.94
C VAL A 107 -25.63 9.07 -15.68
N ALA A 108 -26.05 9.51 -14.49
CA ALA A 108 -25.43 9.09 -13.23
C ALA A 108 -25.55 7.58 -13.02
N GLU A 109 -26.71 6.98 -13.28
CA GLU A 109 -26.88 5.52 -13.21
C GLU A 109 -26.02 4.76 -14.22
N LYS A 110 -25.88 5.28 -15.45
CA LYS A 110 -24.97 4.71 -16.45
C LYS A 110 -23.51 4.75 -15.96
N ILE A 111 -23.05 5.88 -15.45
CA ILE A 111 -21.65 6.07 -15.01
C ILE A 111 -21.31 5.18 -13.80
N LYS A 112 -22.25 4.95 -12.87
CA LYS A 112 -22.01 4.12 -11.67
C LYS A 112 -21.53 2.70 -11.96
N VAL A 113 -21.89 2.14 -13.12
CA VAL A 113 -21.52 0.77 -13.52
C VAL A 113 -20.39 0.73 -14.55
N MET A 114 -19.82 1.88 -14.90
CA MET A 114 -18.71 1.99 -15.86
C MET A 114 -17.34 1.86 -15.16
N PRO A 115 -16.35 1.19 -15.77
CA PRO A 115 -14.97 1.21 -15.30
C PRO A 115 -14.35 2.60 -15.35
N ASP A 116 -13.46 2.91 -14.39
CA ASP A 116 -12.80 4.21 -14.26
C ASP A 116 -11.95 4.56 -15.49
N GLU A 117 -11.39 3.56 -16.17
CA GLU A 117 -10.60 3.76 -17.39
C GLU A 117 -11.43 4.44 -18.50
N LEU A 118 -12.70 4.02 -18.67
CA LEU A 118 -13.60 4.63 -19.66
C LEU A 118 -14.03 6.05 -19.26
N LEU A 119 -14.09 6.34 -17.95
CA LEU A 119 -14.39 7.67 -17.44
C LEU A 119 -13.24 8.64 -17.69
N GLU A 120 -11.99 8.18 -17.54
CA GLU A 120 -10.81 8.96 -17.88
C GLU A 120 -10.61 9.11 -19.40
N GLU A 121 -11.01 8.12 -20.21
CA GLU A 121 -11.11 8.27 -21.67
C GLU A 121 -12.07 9.40 -22.05
N LEU A 122 -13.27 9.45 -21.44
CA LEU A 122 -14.25 10.52 -21.67
C LEU A 122 -13.72 11.91 -21.30
N LYS A 123 -13.05 12.03 -20.15
CA LYS A 123 -12.38 13.28 -19.79
C LYS A 123 -11.27 13.63 -20.77
N GLY A 124 -10.53 12.62 -21.25
CA GLY A 124 -9.48 12.77 -22.25
C GLY A 124 -10.00 13.30 -23.58
N GLU A 125 -11.12 12.76 -24.06
CA GLU A 125 -11.81 13.21 -25.27
C GLU A 125 -12.21 14.69 -25.15
N LEU A 126 -12.84 15.08 -24.04
CA LEU A 126 -13.23 16.47 -23.82
C LEU A 126 -12.01 17.42 -23.69
N ARG A 127 -10.91 16.97 -23.06
CA ARG A 127 -9.67 17.75 -23.01
C ARG A 127 -9.15 18.07 -24.41
N GLN A 128 -9.13 17.10 -25.32
CA GLN A 128 -8.70 17.30 -26.71
C GLN A 128 -9.61 18.26 -27.49
N ILE A 129 -10.93 18.16 -27.26
CA ILE A 129 -11.91 19.10 -27.86
C ILE A 129 -11.64 20.53 -27.37
N LEU A 130 -11.45 20.72 -26.05
CA LEU A 130 -11.21 22.02 -25.44
C LEU A 130 -9.83 22.62 -25.79
N GLU A 131 -8.83 21.79 -26.06
CA GLU A 131 -7.50 22.24 -26.46
C GLU A 131 -7.50 22.88 -27.86
N GLY A 132 -8.47 22.52 -28.72
CA GLY A 132 -8.61 23.09 -30.06
C GLY A 132 -7.54 22.63 -31.07
N THR A 133 -6.73 21.62 -30.72
CA THR A 133 -5.66 21.06 -31.57
C THR A 133 -6.18 20.34 -32.82
N GLY A 134 -7.44 19.94 -32.85
CA GLY A 134 -8.10 19.28 -34.00
C GLY A 134 -8.74 20.23 -35.02
N GLY A 135 -8.37 21.52 -35.04
CA GLY A 135 -8.86 22.49 -36.03
C GLY A 135 -10.32 22.91 -35.84
N SER A 136 -10.99 23.35 -36.92
CA SER A 136 -12.36 23.91 -36.85
C SER A 136 -13.40 22.92 -36.32
N HIS A 137 -13.21 21.63 -36.56
CA HIS A 137 -14.10 20.57 -36.06
C HIS A 137 -14.20 20.55 -34.53
N HIS A 138 -13.08 20.67 -33.80
CA HIS A 138 -13.10 20.68 -32.33
C HIS A 138 -13.79 21.92 -31.78
N ILE A 139 -13.64 23.07 -32.45
CA ILE A 139 -14.31 24.31 -32.07
C ILE A 139 -15.82 24.18 -32.28
N GLU A 140 -16.26 23.68 -33.43
CA GLU A 140 -17.68 23.46 -33.72
C GLU A 140 -18.31 22.45 -32.76
N GLU A 141 -17.62 21.35 -32.48
CA GLU A 141 -18.04 20.32 -31.53
C GLU A 141 -18.17 20.87 -30.11
N PHE A 142 -17.17 21.63 -29.63
CA PHE A 142 -17.25 22.30 -28.33
C PHE A 142 -18.45 23.23 -28.25
N LEU A 143 -18.66 24.08 -29.27
CA LEU A 143 -19.79 25.00 -29.32
C LEU A 143 -21.13 24.25 -29.33
N TYR A 144 -21.19 23.10 -30.01
CA TYR A 144 -22.38 22.25 -30.03
C TYR A 144 -22.67 21.65 -28.64
N LEU A 145 -21.67 21.06 -27.98
CA LEU A 145 -21.80 20.53 -26.61
C LEU A 145 -22.19 21.62 -25.62
N GLN A 146 -21.54 22.78 -25.70
CA GLN A 146 -21.84 23.91 -24.83
C GLN A 146 -23.27 24.42 -25.04
N LYS A 147 -23.74 24.50 -26.28
CA LYS A 147 -25.13 24.86 -26.60
C LYS A 147 -26.13 23.86 -26.04
N LEU A 148 -25.83 22.55 -26.10
CA LEU A 148 -26.67 21.52 -25.48
C LEU A 148 -26.79 21.74 -23.97
N VAL A 149 -25.67 21.90 -23.27
CA VAL A 149 -25.66 22.11 -21.80
C VAL A 149 -26.37 23.41 -21.41
N GLN A 150 -26.11 24.52 -22.11
CA GLN A 150 -26.73 25.81 -21.80
C GLN A 150 -28.24 25.86 -22.11
N GLY A 151 -28.72 25.01 -23.04
CA GLY A 151 -30.15 24.88 -23.34
C GLY A 151 -30.95 24.09 -22.31
N ARG A 152 -30.29 23.48 -21.32
CA ARG A 152 -30.93 22.58 -20.35
C ARG A 152 -31.45 23.32 -19.13
N VAL A 153 -32.78 23.44 -19.04
CA VAL A 153 -33.46 24.10 -17.90
C VAL A 153 -33.54 23.23 -16.64
N ASP A 154 -33.37 21.92 -16.77
CA ASP A 154 -33.43 20.97 -15.66
C ASP A 154 -32.12 20.93 -14.84
N LEU A 155 -31.04 21.57 -15.30
CA LEU A 155 -29.77 21.68 -14.58
C LEU A 155 -29.86 22.75 -13.48
N THR A 156 -30.38 22.33 -12.33
CA THR A 156 -30.54 23.14 -11.11
C THR A 156 -29.57 22.68 -10.03
N ALA A 157 -29.39 23.47 -8.97
CA ALA A 157 -28.58 23.07 -7.83
C ALA A 157 -28.99 21.70 -7.26
N LYS A 158 -30.30 21.42 -7.25
CA LYS A 158 -30.88 20.17 -6.74
C LYS A 158 -30.57 18.98 -7.65
N SER A 159 -30.73 19.12 -8.97
CA SER A 159 -30.45 18.01 -9.89
C SER A 159 -28.94 17.73 -9.97
N LEU A 160 -28.10 18.76 -10.01
CA LEU A 160 -26.63 18.62 -10.02
C LEU A 160 -26.06 18.05 -8.73
N ALA A 161 -26.73 18.22 -7.58
CA ALA A 161 -26.35 17.57 -6.34
C ALA A 161 -26.48 16.04 -6.41
N GLY A 162 -27.36 15.52 -7.28
CA GLY A 162 -27.48 14.09 -7.55
C GLY A 162 -26.59 13.57 -8.69
N ALA A 163 -25.80 14.43 -9.33
CA ALA A 163 -24.90 14.03 -10.42
C ALA A 163 -23.75 13.15 -9.91
N HIS A 164 -23.27 12.24 -10.76
CA HIS A 164 -21.99 11.60 -10.51
C HIS A 164 -20.85 12.64 -10.58
N ARG A 165 -19.77 12.44 -9.81
CA ARG A 165 -18.66 13.41 -9.75
C ARG A 165 -18.07 13.71 -11.14
N VAL A 166 -17.72 12.68 -11.90
CA VAL A 166 -17.16 12.81 -13.26
C VAL A 166 -18.11 13.51 -14.21
N GLN A 167 -19.41 13.21 -14.11
CA GLN A 167 -20.44 13.86 -14.91
C GLN A 167 -20.48 15.36 -14.64
N LEU A 168 -20.42 15.77 -13.37
CA LEU A 168 -20.41 17.16 -12.97
C LEU A 168 -19.14 17.88 -13.44
N GLU A 169 -17.97 17.24 -13.34
CA GLU A 169 -16.70 17.78 -13.86
C GLU A 169 -16.80 18.04 -15.37
N ILE A 170 -17.34 17.10 -16.14
CA ILE A 170 -17.58 17.21 -17.58
C ILE A 170 -18.57 18.35 -17.89
N LEU A 171 -19.71 18.41 -17.20
CA LEU A 171 -20.70 19.47 -17.39
C LEU A 171 -20.14 20.87 -17.08
N VAL A 172 -19.35 20.99 -16.00
CA VAL A 172 -18.67 22.24 -15.64
C VAL A 172 -17.63 22.62 -16.69
N ALA A 173 -16.84 21.66 -17.18
CA ALA A 173 -15.83 21.91 -18.21
C ALA A 173 -16.48 22.35 -19.54
N ILE A 174 -17.57 21.71 -19.98
CA ILE A 174 -18.34 22.10 -21.17
C ILE A 174 -18.94 23.50 -20.99
N ASN A 175 -19.61 23.77 -19.87
CA ASN A 175 -20.26 25.06 -19.63
C ASN A 175 -19.26 26.22 -19.48
N SER A 176 -18.07 25.96 -18.94
CA SER A 176 -17.04 26.97 -18.72
C SER A 176 -16.03 27.12 -19.86
N GLY A 177 -15.82 26.06 -20.65
CA GLY A 177 -14.74 25.97 -21.63
C GLY A 177 -13.35 25.79 -21.00
N ILE A 178 -13.26 25.33 -19.75
CA ILE A 178 -12.00 25.27 -18.99
C ILE A 178 -11.61 23.82 -18.75
N GLN A 179 -10.52 23.39 -19.39
CA GLN A 179 -9.99 22.02 -19.27
C GLN A 179 -9.49 21.66 -17.87
N ALA A 180 -9.09 22.66 -17.07
CA ALA A 180 -8.49 22.43 -15.75
C ALA A 180 -9.45 21.74 -14.76
N PHE A 181 -10.77 21.82 -14.98
CA PHE A 181 -11.75 21.07 -14.20
C PHE A 181 -11.72 19.55 -14.44
N LEU A 182 -11.05 19.10 -15.51
CA LEU A 182 -10.88 17.68 -15.86
C LEU A 182 -9.53 17.12 -15.42
N HIS A 183 -8.66 17.93 -14.81
CA HIS A 183 -7.31 17.50 -14.48
C HIS A 183 -7.29 16.61 -13.21
N PRO A 184 -6.61 15.45 -13.20
CA PRO A 184 -6.64 14.52 -12.06
C PRO A 184 -6.15 15.12 -10.73
N SER A 185 -5.24 16.10 -10.77
CA SER A 185 -4.73 16.76 -9.56
C SER A 185 -5.66 17.86 -9.01
N VAL A 186 -6.75 18.20 -9.71
CA VAL A 186 -7.67 19.25 -9.31
C VAL A 186 -8.81 18.64 -8.49
N SER A 187 -8.72 18.75 -7.17
CA SER A 187 -9.77 18.31 -6.25
C SER A 187 -10.63 19.49 -5.79
N ILE A 188 -11.79 19.67 -6.42
CA ILE A 188 -12.80 20.66 -6.04
C ILE A 188 -14.02 19.95 -5.44
N PRO A 189 -14.57 20.43 -4.30
CA PRO A 189 -15.79 19.87 -3.72
C PRO A 189 -16.98 19.97 -4.67
N GLN A 190 -17.90 18.99 -4.61
CA GLN A 190 -19.08 18.95 -5.48
C GLN A 190 -19.95 20.22 -5.34
N SER A 191 -20.14 20.71 -4.12
CA SER A 191 -20.88 21.97 -3.87
C SER A 191 -20.28 23.17 -4.59
N ARG A 192 -18.95 23.25 -4.66
CA ARG A 192 -18.22 24.32 -5.35
C ARG A 192 -18.34 24.20 -6.87
N LEU A 193 -18.27 22.98 -7.41
CA LEU A 193 -18.51 22.74 -8.84
C LEU A 193 -19.93 23.14 -9.26
N ILE A 194 -20.93 22.84 -8.42
CA ILE A 194 -22.33 23.28 -8.65
C ILE A 194 -22.42 24.80 -8.65
N GLU A 195 -21.79 25.48 -7.70
CA GLU A 195 -21.78 26.95 -7.64
C GLU A 195 -21.07 27.57 -8.85
N VAL A 196 -19.98 26.98 -9.33
CA VAL A 196 -19.29 27.41 -10.56
C VAL A 196 -20.19 27.21 -11.77
N PHE A 197 -20.86 26.06 -11.88
CA PHE A 197 -21.80 25.78 -12.98
C PHE A 197 -22.93 26.81 -13.04
N LEU A 198 -23.48 27.17 -11.87
CA LEU A 198 -24.59 28.11 -11.72
C LEU A 198 -24.15 29.57 -11.65
N TYR A 199 -22.88 29.88 -11.98
CA TYR A 199 -22.35 31.25 -12.00
C TYR A 199 -22.42 31.99 -10.65
N LYS A 200 -22.41 31.24 -9.53
CA LYS A 200 -22.35 31.78 -8.16
C LYS A 200 -20.93 31.83 -7.61
N ARG A 201 -19.97 31.23 -8.31
CA ARG A 201 -18.56 31.18 -7.93
C ARG A 201 -17.64 31.36 -9.12
N CYS A 202 -16.50 32.00 -8.89
CA CYS A 202 -15.48 32.26 -9.89
C CYS A 202 -14.95 30.95 -10.50
N ARG A 203 -14.88 30.92 -11.83
CA ARG A 203 -14.33 29.84 -12.65
C ARG A 203 -12.82 29.69 -12.50
N ASN A 204 -12.11 30.73 -12.03
CA ASN A 204 -10.70 30.60 -11.68
C ASN A 204 -10.58 29.70 -10.44
N ILE A 205 -10.07 28.48 -10.67
CA ILE A 205 -9.92 27.40 -9.68
C ILE A 205 -9.08 27.84 -8.47
N ALA A 206 -8.12 28.75 -8.67
CA ALA A 206 -7.30 29.29 -7.59
C ALA A 206 -8.02 30.37 -6.77
N CYS A 207 -8.96 31.11 -7.37
CA CYS A 207 -9.66 32.23 -6.74
C CYS A 207 -10.81 31.75 -5.84
N GLN A 208 -11.70 30.92 -6.39
CA GLN A 208 -12.86 30.39 -5.69
C GLN A 208 -13.77 31.44 -5.01
N SER A 209 -13.69 32.74 -5.30
CA SER A 209 -14.56 33.74 -4.69
C SER A 209 -16.02 33.57 -5.13
N ALA A 210 -16.97 33.90 -4.25
CA ALA A 210 -18.37 34.04 -4.65
C ALA A 210 -18.51 35.15 -5.70
N LEU A 211 -19.55 35.07 -6.54
CA LEU A 211 -19.84 36.07 -7.55
C LEU A 211 -21.07 36.90 -7.15
N PRO A 212 -20.99 38.25 -7.16
CA PRO A 212 -19.77 39.07 -7.30
C PRO A 212 -18.78 38.90 -6.14
N ALA A 213 -17.48 39.14 -6.37
CA ALA A 213 -16.51 39.15 -5.27
C ALA A 213 -16.57 40.49 -4.52
N ASP A 214 -16.18 40.46 -3.25
CA ASP A 214 -16.21 41.61 -2.32
C ASP A 214 -17.56 42.34 -2.26
N GLU A 215 -18.67 41.61 -2.49
CA GLU A 215 -20.04 42.15 -2.49
C GLU A 215 -20.23 43.34 -3.46
N CYS A 216 -19.48 43.36 -4.57
CA CYS A 216 -19.56 44.43 -5.55
C CYS A 216 -20.96 44.53 -6.18
N SER A 217 -21.55 45.74 -6.15
CA SER A 217 -22.91 46.01 -6.64
C SER A 217 -22.95 46.73 -7.99
N CYS A 218 -21.86 46.75 -8.76
CA CYS A 218 -21.80 47.46 -10.03
C CYS A 218 -22.48 46.67 -11.17
N GLU A 219 -23.00 47.38 -12.18
CA GLU A 219 -23.71 46.78 -13.31
C GLU A 219 -22.88 45.72 -14.06
N ILE A 220 -21.57 45.96 -14.19
CA ILE A 220 -20.64 45.03 -14.85
C ILE A 220 -20.57 43.71 -14.07
N CYS A 221 -20.45 43.74 -12.75
CA CYS A 221 -20.31 42.55 -11.93
C CYS A 221 -21.63 41.81 -11.71
N THR A 222 -22.76 42.51 -11.74
CA THR A 222 -24.08 41.89 -11.60
C THR A 222 -24.60 41.27 -12.89
N SER A 223 -24.17 41.79 -14.05
CA SER A 223 -24.58 41.29 -15.36
C SER A 223 -23.66 40.21 -15.92
N ARG A 224 -22.38 40.20 -15.53
CA ARG A 224 -21.37 39.33 -16.12
C ARG A 224 -21.04 38.17 -15.19
N ASN A 225 -21.09 36.98 -15.78
CA ASN A 225 -21.08 35.73 -15.07
C ASN A 225 -19.88 34.88 -15.50
N GLY A 226 -19.22 34.21 -14.54
CA GLY A 226 -18.18 33.23 -14.81
C GLY A 226 -16.87 33.52 -14.06
N PHE A 227 -16.29 34.70 -14.21
CA PHE A 227 -15.13 35.13 -13.42
C PHE A 227 -15.57 36.22 -12.44
N CYS A 228 -14.79 36.51 -11.39
CA CYS A 228 -15.06 37.65 -10.52
C CYS A 228 -14.36 38.91 -11.04
N ASN A 229 -14.71 40.07 -10.49
CA ASN A 229 -14.02 41.35 -10.77
C ASN A 229 -12.50 41.32 -10.53
N LEU A 230 -12.02 40.42 -9.66
CA LEU A 230 -10.58 40.24 -9.39
C LEU A 230 -9.87 39.36 -10.43
N CYS A 231 -10.61 38.63 -11.26
CA CYS A 231 -10.05 37.68 -12.21
C CYS A 231 -10.48 37.97 -13.66
N MET A 232 -11.36 38.93 -13.91
CA MET A 232 -11.78 39.25 -15.27
C MET A 232 -11.33 40.64 -15.67
N CYS A 233 -10.97 40.78 -16.94
CA CYS A 233 -10.86 42.09 -17.55
C CYS A 233 -12.28 42.66 -17.75
N VAL A 234 -12.55 43.84 -17.18
CA VAL A 234 -13.86 44.51 -17.31
C VAL A 234 -14.21 44.97 -18.72
N ILE A 235 -13.28 44.90 -19.68
CA ILE A 235 -13.54 45.20 -21.09
C ILE A 235 -13.91 43.93 -21.85
N CYS A 236 -13.05 42.91 -21.83
CA CYS A 236 -13.21 41.72 -22.68
C CYS A 236 -13.82 40.49 -21.98
N ASN A 237 -14.01 40.53 -20.65
CA ASN A 237 -14.53 39.42 -19.83
C ASN A 237 -13.69 38.15 -19.82
N LYS A 238 -12.45 38.26 -20.26
CA LYS A 238 -11.52 37.15 -20.26
C LYS A 238 -10.63 37.23 -19.02
N PHE A 239 -10.24 36.06 -18.57
CA PHE A 239 -9.14 35.82 -17.66
C PHE A 239 -7.99 35.24 -18.48
N ASP A 240 -6.78 35.66 -18.18
CA ASP A 240 -5.55 35.02 -18.65
C ASP A 240 -4.62 34.75 -17.46
N PHE A 241 -3.51 34.07 -17.75
CA PHE A 241 -2.54 33.68 -16.73
C PHE A 241 -1.44 34.72 -16.54
N GLU A 242 -1.53 35.90 -17.15
CA GLU A 242 -0.52 36.96 -17.03
C GLU A 242 -0.70 37.78 -15.74
N VAL A 243 -1.08 37.09 -14.65
CA VAL A 243 -1.20 37.69 -13.33
C VAL A 243 0.17 38.13 -12.81
N ASN A 244 0.22 39.19 -11.99
CA ASN A 244 1.46 39.78 -11.46
C ASN A 244 2.39 40.34 -12.56
N THR A 245 1.83 40.85 -13.64
CA THR A 245 2.55 41.54 -14.73
C THR A 245 1.99 42.94 -14.93
N CYS A 246 2.68 43.79 -15.69
CA CYS A 246 2.16 45.10 -16.11
C CYS A 246 1.08 45.00 -17.19
N ARG A 247 0.77 43.79 -17.66
CA ARG A 247 -0.28 43.52 -18.66
C ARG A 247 -1.68 43.61 -18.08
N TRP A 248 -1.78 43.72 -16.76
CA TRP A 248 -3.02 44.02 -16.03
C TRP A 248 -2.91 45.35 -15.28
N ILE A 249 -3.95 46.17 -15.41
CA ILE A 249 -4.12 47.43 -14.68
C ILE A 249 -5.27 47.27 -13.69
N GLY A 250 -4.98 47.55 -12.43
CA GLY A 250 -5.98 47.66 -11.36
C GLY A 250 -6.40 49.12 -11.15
N CYS A 251 -7.68 49.36 -10.92
CA CYS A 251 -8.13 50.68 -10.47
C CYS A 251 -7.74 50.90 -8.99
N ASP A 252 -7.24 52.09 -8.66
CA ASP A 252 -6.92 52.46 -7.27
C ASP A 252 -8.16 52.71 -6.40
N THR A 253 -9.29 53.04 -7.04
CA THR A 253 -10.53 53.42 -6.36
C THR A 253 -11.60 52.33 -6.36
N CYS A 254 -11.43 51.26 -7.11
CA CYS A 254 -12.32 50.10 -7.08
C CYS A 254 -11.53 48.82 -7.40
N THR A 255 -12.03 47.66 -7.02
CA THR A 255 -11.33 46.38 -7.17
C THR A 255 -11.48 45.75 -8.57
N HIS A 256 -11.59 46.59 -9.61
CA HIS A 256 -11.75 46.13 -10.99
C HIS A 256 -10.43 46.11 -11.75
N TRP A 257 -10.29 45.09 -12.58
CA TRP A 257 -9.08 44.78 -13.33
C TRP A 257 -9.33 44.86 -14.84
N THR A 258 -8.33 45.29 -15.58
CA THR A 258 -8.40 45.42 -17.04
C THR A 258 -7.06 45.01 -17.65
N HIS A 259 -7.07 44.27 -18.75
CA HIS A 259 -5.84 44.11 -19.53
C HIS A 259 -5.40 45.47 -20.09
N THR A 260 -4.11 45.78 -20.01
CA THR A 260 -3.51 47.00 -20.54
C THR A 260 -3.87 47.19 -22.02
N ASP A 261 -3.67 46.14 -22.83
CA ASP A 261 -4.02 46.13 -24.26
C ASP A 261 -5.52 46.38 -24.53
N CYS A 262 -6.40 45.96 -23.62
CA CYS A 262 -7.84 46.24 -23.76
C CYS A 262 -8.14 47.70 -23.47
N ALA A 263 -7.55 48.26 -22.40
CA ALA A 263 -7.72 49.66 -22.03
C ALA A 263 -7.17 50.61 -23.11
N MET A 264 -6.02 50.27 -23.72
CA MET A 264 -5.46 51.03 -24.83
C MET A 264 -6.39 51.07 -26.04
N ARG A 265 -6.90 49.91 -26.47
CA ARG A 265 -7.76 49.80 -27.68
C ARG A 265 -9.05 50.60 -27.57
N VAL A 266 -9.58 50.78 -26.37
CA VAL A 266 -10.80 51.57 -26.14
C VAL A 266 -10.50 53.02 -25.72
N GLY A 267 -9.23 53.44 -25.72
CA GLY A 267 -8.82 54.81 -25.38
C GLY A 267 -9.00 55.18 -23.90
N GLN A 268 -8.90 54.20 -22.99
CA GLN A 268 -8.97 54.42 -21.55
C GLN A 268 -7.63 54.77 -20.90
N ILE A 269 -6.54 54.72 -21.66
CA ILE A 269 -5.22 55.20 -21.24
C ILE A 269 -4.91 56.46 -22.03
N GLY A 270 -4.53 57.53 -21.34
CA GLY A 270 -4.16 58.79 -21.96
C GLY A 270 -3.34 59.69 -21.04
N THR A 271 -2.78 60.76 -21.58
CA THR A 271 -2.08 61.79 -20.81
C THR A 271 -3.07 62.79 -20.23
N GLY A 272 -2.88 63.16 -18.96
CA GLY A 272 -3.73 64.14 -18.27
C GLY A 272 -3.00 64.84 -17.13
N GLN A 273 -3.61 65.88 -16.59
CA GLN A 273 -3.07 66.60 -15.43
C GLN A 273 -3.56 65.93 -14.13
N SER A 274 -2.63 65.64 -13.23
CA SER A 274 -2.93 65.04 -11.94
C SER A 274 -3.56 66.04 -10.97
N VAL A 275 -4.64 65.64 -10.28
CA VAL A 275 -5.35 66.51 -9.32
C VAL A 275 -4.63 66.58 -7.96
N LYS A 276 -3.68 65.67 -7.69
CA LYS A 276 -3.04 65.50 -6.37
C LYS A 276 -1.76 66.33 -6.17
N SER A 277 -1.25 66.95 -7.22
CA SER A 277 -0.06 67.81 -7.16
C SER A 277 -0.43 69.18 -7.71
N GLY A 278 -0.36 70.22 -6.88
CA GLY A 278 -0.65 71.62 -7.27
C GLY A 278 0.29 72.22 -8.32
N VAL A 279 1.14 71.40 -8.95
CA VAL A 279 2.00 71.70 -10.08
C VAL A 279 1.61 70.69 -11.17
N GLY A 280 1.11 71.19 -12.30
CA GLY A 280 0.49 70.40 -13.37
C GLY A 280 1.48 69.51 -14.12
N HIS A 281 1.93 68.43 -13.49
CA HIS A 281 2.66 67.37 -14.18
C HIS A 281 1.69 66.57 -15.06
N THR A 282 2.07 66.42 -16.34
CA THR A 282 1.40 65.52 -17.27
C THR A 282 1.70 64.08 -16.85
N GLU A 283 0.70 63.38 -16.36
CA GLU A 283 0.78 61.99 -15.94
C GLU A 283 0.01 61.08 -16.91
N MET A 284 0.44 59.83 -17.03
CA MET A 284 -0.35 58.81 -17.73
C MET A 284 -1.45 58.32 -16.79
N LEU A 285 -2.70 58.48 -17.23
CA LEU A 285 -3.89 58.14 -16.45
C LEU A 285 -4.65 56.99 -17.11
N PHE A 286 -5.11 56.07 -16.28
CA PHE A 286 -6.05 55.01 -16.64
C PHE A 286 -7.45 55.38 -16.16
N ARG A 287 -8.42 55.47 -17.06
CA ARG A 287 -9.83 55.67 -16.72
C ARG A 287 -10.56 54.34 -16.65
N CYS A 288 -10.96 53.94 -15.45
CA CYS A 288 -11.62 52.65 -15.22
C CYS A 288 -13.01 52.60 -15.90
N GLN A 289 -13.29 51.55 -16.68
CA GLN A 289 -14.61 51.30 -17.29
C GLN A 289 -15.75 51.17 -16.26
N ALA A 290 -15.46 50.67 -15.06
CA ALA A 290 -16.49 50.33 -14.07
C ALA A 290 -16.91 51.52 -13.19
N CYS A 291 -15.96 52.35 -12.75
CA CYS A 291 -16.25 53.49 -11.87
C CYS A 291 -16.00 54.86 -12.52
N HIS A 292 -15.47 54.89 -13.75
CA HIS A 292 -15.12 56.09 -14.52
C HIS A 292 -14.11 57.04 -13.88
N ARG A 293 -13.52 56.66 -12.74
CA ARG A 293 -12.43 57.38 -12.07
C ARG A 293 -11.09 57.08 -12.74
N THR A 294 -10.17 58.01 -12.59
CA THR A 294 -8.81 57.95 -13.14
C THR A 294 -7.82 57.49 -12.07
N SER A 295 -6.97 56.53 -12.41
CA SER A 295 -5.86 56.03 -11.60
C SER A 295 -4.54 56.33 -12.31
N GLU A 296 -3.46 56.54 -11.54
CA GLU A 296 -2.12 56.79 -12.10
C GLU A 296 -1.52 55.49 -12.65
N LEU A 297 -1.07 55.50 -13.91
CA LEU A 297 -0.51 54.31 -14.56
C LEU A 297 0.96 54.06 -14.19
N LEU A 298 1.78 55.11 -14.05
CA LEU A 298 3.19 54.94 -13.72
C LEU A 298 3.40 54.50 -12.28
N GLY A 299 2.64 55.08 -11.34
CA GLY A 299 2.54 54.57 -9.97
C GLY A 299 2.13 53.09 -9.93
N TRP A 300 1.17 52.68 -10.76
CA TRP A 300 0.76 51.28 -10.88
C TRP A 300 1.91 50.35 -11.32
N VAL A 301 2.59 50.70 -12.42
CA VAL A 301 3.74 49.94 -12.93
C VAL A 301 4.83 49.82 -11.88
N LYS A 302 5.14 50.93 -11.18
CA LYS A 302 6.12 50.93 -10.10
C LYS A 302 5.75 49.97 -8.97
N ASP A 303 4.49 49.97 -8.52
CA ASP A 303 4.01 49.08 -7.47
C ASP A 303 4.10 47.60 -7.89
N VAL A 304 3.77 47.28 -9.16
CA VAL A 304 3.91 45.93 -9.71
C VAL A 304 5.37 45.50 -9.70
N PHE A 305 6.30 46.33 -10.20
CA PHE A 305 7.72 45.99 -10.17
C PHE A 305 8.24 45.81 -8.74
N GLN A 306 7.89 46.69 -7.81
CA GLN A 306 8.36 46.56 -6.42
C GLN A 306 7.84 45.29 -5.75
N GLN A 307 6.60 44.90 -6.01
CA GLN A 307 5.96 43.78 -5.33
C GLN A 307 6.20 42.43 -6.00
N CYS A 308 6.36 42.40 -7.32
CA CYS A 308 6.36 41.16 -8.11
C CYS A 308 7.75 40.74 -8.60
N VAL A 309 8.71 41.68 -8.76
CA VAL A 309 10.08 41.36 -9.19
C VAL A 309 10.76 40.28 -8.34
N PRO A 310 10.60 40.22 -6.99
CA PRO A 310 11.19 39.14 -6.21
C PRO A 310 10.71 37.73 -6.59
N GLY A 311 9.56 37.63 -7.26
CA GLY A 311 8.97 36.37 -7.72
C GLY A 311 9.12 36.12 -9.23
N TRP A 312 9.70 37.05 -9.99
CA TRP A 312 9.93 36.88 -11.42
C TRP A 312 11.25 36.15 -11.69
N ASP A 313 11.27 35.33 -12.74
CA ASP A 313 12.50 34.85 -13.34
C ASP A 313 13.05 35.86 -14.36
N ARG A 314 14.21 35.54 -14.94
CA ARG A 314 14.90 36.43 -15.87
C ARG A 314 14.06 36.71 -17.11
N GLU A 315 13.36 35.70 -17.60
CA GLU A 315 12.56 35.75 -18.82
C GLU A 315 11.33 36.63 -18.63
N ILE A 316 10.63 36.52 -17.49
CA ILE A 316 9.50 37.37 -17.14
C ILE A 316 10.00 38.81 -16.93
N LEU A 317 11.07 39.03 -16.18
CA LEU A 317 11.61 40.37 -15.96
C LEU A 317 11.96 41.07 -17.28
N MET A 318 12.64 40.37 -18.20
CA MET A 318 12.97 40.89 -19.53
C MET A 318 11.71 41.25 -20.32
N ARG A 319 10.71 40.35 -20.35
CA ARG A 319 9.46 40.56 -21.07
C ARG A 319 8.66 41.75 -20.54
N GLU A 320 8.58 41.90 -19.23
CA GLU A 320 7.89 43.02 -18.59
C GLU A 320 8.61 44.34 -18.81
N LEU A 321 9.95 44.33 -18.84
CA LEU A 321 10.74 45.51 -19.19
C LEU A 321 10.56 45.91 -20.65
N ASP A 322 10.58 44.96 -21.57
CA ASP A 322 10.32 45.20 -22.99
C ASP A 322 8.90 45.72 -23.20
N PHE A 323 7.92 45.17 -22.47
CA PHE A 323 6.53 45.61 -22.51
C PHE A 323 6.39 47.08 -22.06
N VAL A 324 6.93 47.43 -20.89
CA VAL A 324 6.90 48.81 -20.38
C VAL A 324 7.66 49.77 -21.30
N LYS A 325 8.79 49.35 -21.86
CA LYS A 325 9.58 50.15 -22.81
C LYS A 325 8.81 50.43 -24.09
N LEU A 326 8.12 49.43 -24.65
CA LEU A 326 7.31 49.57 -25.85
C LEU A 326 6.12 50.52 -25.65
N GLU A 327 5.57 50.59 -24.43
CA GLU A 327 4.42 51.43 -24.09
C GLU A 327 4.79 52.89 -23.77
N LEU A 328 5.99 53.14 -23.22
CA LEU A 328 6.50 54.47 -22.94
C LEU A 328 7.06 55.18 -24.19
N ASP A 329 7.46 54.44 -25.23
CA ASP A 329 7.89 54.98 -26.52
C ASP A 329 6.69 55.19 -27.48
N SER A 330 5.75 56.08 -27.15
CA SER A 330 4.81 56.63 -28.14
C SER A 330 5.26 58.02 -28.58
N PRO A 331 5.53 58.27 -29.88
CA PRO A 331 6.04 59.55 -30.32
C PRO A 331 4.88 60.54 -30.48
N LYS A 332 5.02 61.76 -29.93
CA LYS A 332 4.47 62.97 -30.57
C LYS A 332 5.06 64.28 -30.04
N ASN A 333 5.49 65.08 -31.03
CA ASN A 333 5.88 66.49 -31.02
C ASN A 333 5.04 67.39 -30.12
N SER A 334 5.69 68.33 -29.42
CA SER A 334 5.60 69.78 -29.68
C SER A 334 6.48 70.56 -28.69
N GLU A 335 7.06 71.64 -29.19
CA GLU A 335 8.13 72.47 -28.62
C GLU A 335 7.70 73.40 -27.45
N ASN A 336 8.71 73.79 -26.64
CA ASN A 336 8.81 74.92 -25.68
C ASN A 336 7.91 74.89 -24.42
N GLU A 337 8.30 75.34 -23.22
CA GLU A 337 9.48 76.03 -22.68
C GLU A 337 9.51 75.82 -21.14
N GLU A 338 10.58 76.31 -20.51
CA GLU A 338 11.25 75.88 -19.28
C GLU A 338 10.61 76.29 -17.91
N VAL A 339 10.89 75.49 -16.87
CA VAL A 339 11.37 75.87 -15.50
C VAL A 339 10.70 75.05 -14.39
N GLY A 340 11.55 74.23 -13.74
CA GLY A 340 11.26 73.44 -12.55
C GLY A 340 12.01 72.12 -12.66
N ARG A 341 13.00 71.87 -11.78
CA ARG A 341 14.02 70.79 -11.89
C ARG A 341 13.41 69.39 -12.07
N LEU A 342 13.07 69.08 -13.31
CA LEU A 342 12.56 67.80 -13.79
C LEU A 342 13.77 66.94 -14.15
N ILE A 343 13.82 65.74 -13.57
CA ILE A 343 14.68 64.67 -14.07
C ILE A 343 14.30 64.49 -15.54
N SER A 344 15.26 64.67 -16.45
CA SER A 344 14.98 64.51 -17.89
C SER A 344 14.45 63.08 -18.15
N PRO A 345 13.61 62.84 -19.17
CA PRO A 345 13.21 61.49 -19.54
C PRO A 345 14.40 60.54 -19.67
N GLN A 346 15.54 61.04 -20.16
CA GLN A 346 16.81 60.31 -20.21
C GLN A 346 17.34 59.92 -18.82
N GLU A 347 17.29 60.83 -17.86
CA GLU A 347 17.74 60.61 -16.49
C GLU A 347 16.79 59.70 -15.70
N ALA A 348 15.49 59.71 -16.02
CA ALA A 348 14.52 58.75 -15.49
C ALA A 348 14.76 57.35 -16.05
N CYS A 349 14.96 57.23 -17.38
CA CYS A 349 15.35 55.98 -18.03
C CYS A 349 16.68 55.44 -17.49
N ASN A 350 17.66 56.30 -17.22
CA ASN A 350 18.95 55.89 -16.64
C ASN A 350 18.76 55.36 -15.20
N LYS A 351 17.94 56.00 -14.38
CA LYS A 351 17.63 55.51 -13.02
C LYS A 351 16.89 54.18 -13.05
N ILE A 352 15.97 53.99 -14.00
CA ILE A 352 15.30 52.70 -14.22
C ILE A 352 16.30 51.65 -14.68
N ALA A 353 17.20 51.98 -15.62
CA ALA A 353 18.23 51.07 -16.10
C ALA A 353 19.19 50.63 -14.98
N GLU A 354 19.58 51.52 -14.06
CA GLU A 354 20.41 51.17 -12.90
C GLU A 354 19.68 50.20 -11.96
N VAL A 355 18.40 50.44 -11.66
CA VAL A 355 17.58 49.54 -10.83
C VAL A 355 17.42 48.18 -11.49
N VAL A 356 17.25 48.15 -12.81
CA VAL A 356 17.17 46.92 -13.60
C VAL A 356 18.49 46.16 -13.60
N GLN A 357 19.62 46.83 -13.83
CA GLN A 357 20.93 46.20 -13.81
C GLN A 357 21.27 45.64 -12.42
N GLU A 358 20.89 46.36 -11.36
CA GLU A 358 21.01 45.88 -9.98
C GLU A 358 20.14 44.63 -9.72
N ALA A 359 18.89 44.64 -10.21
CA ALA A 359 18.00 43.49 -10.11
C ALA A 359 18.56 42.27 -10.87
N VAL A 360 19.06 42.48 -12.09
CA VAL A 360 19.69 41.42 -12.90
C VAL A 360 20.89 40.81 -12.18
N ARG A 361 21.80 41.65 -11.64
CA ARG A 361 22.97 41.15 -10.90
C ARG A 361 22.58 40.32 -9.67
N LYS A 362 21.53 40.73 -8.94
CA LYS A 362 21.01 39.95 -7.80
C LYS A 362 20.41 38.62 -8.25
N MET A 363 19.68 38.59 -9.37
CA MET A 363 19.17 37.34 -9.92
C MET A 363 20.29 36.40 -10.38
N GLU A 364 21.36 36.92 -10.98
CA GLU A 364 22.54 36.13 -11.38
C GLU A 364 23.18 35.45 -10.16
N MET A 365 23.42 36.20 -9.07
CA MET A 365 23.95 35.60 -7.83
C MET A 365 23.02 34.50 -7.27
N VAL A 366 21.70 34.72 -7.29
CA VAL A 366 20.73 33.72 -6.84
C VAL A 366 20.74 32.50 -7.77
N ALA A 367 20.90 32.68 -9.07
CA ALA A 367 20.98 31.59 -10.04
C ALA A 367 22.24 30.74 -9.85
N GLU A 368 23.39 31.37 -9.64
CA GLU A 368 24.65 30.69 -9.32
C GLU A 368 24.55 29.90 -8.02
N GLU A 369 23.97 30.50 -6.99
CA GLU A 369 23.77 29.85 -5.70
C GLU A 369 22.80 28.67 -5.81
N LYS A 370 21.68 28.83 -6.52
CA LYS A 370 20.75 27.73 -6.81
C LYS A 370 21.42 26.60 -7.60
N MET A 371 22.24 26.93 -8.59
CA MET A 371 23.00 25.94 -9.37
C MET A 371 24.00 25.18 -8.48
N ARG A 372 24.64 25.87 -7.54
CA ARG A 372 25.51 25.24 -6.53
C ARG A 372 24.72 24.30 -5.61
N MET A 373 23.55 24.73 -5.14
CA MET A 373 22.66 23.87 -4.34
C MET A 373 22.19 22.65 -5.13
N PHE A 374 21.80 22.81 -6.38
CA PHE A 374 21.38 21.71 -7.26
C PHE A 374 22.51 20.68 -7.45
N LYS A 375 23.75 21.14 -7.70
CA LYS A 375 24.91 20.25 -7.80
C LYS A 375 25.12 19.44 -6.52
N ARG A 376 24.98 20.06 -5.35
CA ARG A 376 25.07 19.37 -4.05
C ARG A 376 23.95 18.36 -3.86
N ALA A 377 22.71 18.75 -4.16
CA ALA A 377 21.55 17.86 -4.06
C ALA A 377 21.70 16.64 -4.98
N ARG A 378 22.22 16.83 -6.20
CA ARG A 378 22.51 15.73 -7.12
C ARG A 378 23.56 14.76 -6.56
N LEU A 379 24.67 15.28 -6.02
CA LEU A 379 25.69 14.42 -5.40
C LEU A 379 25.15 13.64 -4.19
N ALA A 380 24.26 14.25 -3.42
CA ALA A 380 23.59 13.57 -2.31
C ALA A 380 22.66 12.46 -2.81
N LEU A 381 21.90 12.71 -3.88
CA LEU A 381 21.06 11.69 -4.51
C LEU A 381 21.90 10.52 -5.03
N ASP A 382 22.99 10.81 -5.76
CA ASP A 382 23.90 9.78 -6.27
C ASP A 382 24.53 8.96 -5.12
N ALA A 383 24.72 9.56 -3.94
CA ALA A 383 25.20 8.84 -2.75
C ALA A 383 24.11 7.92 -2.16
N CYS A 384 22.87 8.40 -2.07
CA CYS A 384 21.74 7.58 -1.64
C CYS A 384 21.49 6.40 -2.58
N ASP A 385 21.62 6.60 -3.90
CA ASP A 385 21.44 5.52 -4.88
C ASP A 385 22.48 4.41 -4.70
N ARG A 386 23.76 4.77 -4.47
CA ARG A 386 24.80 3.80 -4.13
C ARG A 386 24.51 3.04 -2.83
N GLU A 387 24.05 3.74 -1.80
CA GLU A 387 23.67 3.09 -0.53
C GLU A 387 22.52 2.10 -0.71
N LEU A 388 21.53 2.43 -1.55
CA LEU A 388 20.44 1.52 -1.89
C LEU A 388 20.94 0.27 -2.62
N GLU A 389 21.87 0.41 -3.56
CA GLU A 389 22.50 -0.72 -4.25
C GLU A 389 23.28 -1.62 -3.27
N ASP A 390 24.02 -1.04 -2.34
CA ASP A 390 24.76 -1.77 -1.30
C ASP A 390 23.80 -2.55 -0.39
N LYS A 391 22.72 -1.90 0.06
CA LYS A 391 21.66 -2.55 0.86
C LYS A 391 20.95 -3.66 0.09
N ALA A 392 20.75 -3.52 -1.21
CA ALA A 392 20.18 -4.58 -2.03
C ALA A 392 21.08 -5.82 -2.07
N ARG A 393 22.41 -5.64 -2.13
CA ARG A 393 23.39 -6.75 -2.03
C ARG A 393 23.37 -7.40 -0.65
N GLU A 394 23.38 -6.61 0.43
CA GLU A 394 23.27 -7.14 1.81
C GLU A 394 21.99 -7.99 1.98
N VAL A 395 20.85 -7.53 1.45
CA VAL A 395 19.59 -8.28 1.52
C VAL A 395 19.67 -9.61 0.75
N GLN A 396 20.34 -9.63 -0.41
CA GLN A 396 20.55 -10.88 -1.15
C GLN A 396 21.42 -11.87 -0.36
N GLU A 397 22.52 -11.41 0.24
CA GLU A 397 23.39 -12.26 1.06
C GLU A 397 22.64 -12.83 2.28
N LEU A 398 21.88 -11.99 2.99
CA LEU A 398 21.06 -12.42 4.12
C LEU A 398 19.99 -13.44 3.70
N LYS A 399 19.43 -13.31 2.50
CA LYS A 399 18.45 -14.27 1.97
C LYS A 399 19.11 -15.62 1.70
N MET A 400 20.32 -15.64 1.15
CA MET A 400 21.08 -16.88 0.91
C MET A 400 21.48 -17.53 2.24
N GLU A 401 21.94 -16.75 3.22
CA GLU A 401 22.27 -17.26 4.55
C GLU A 401 21.03 -17.80 5.29
N ARG A 402 19.88 -17.12 5.18
CA ARG A 402 18.61 -17.61 5.72
C ARG A 402 18.22 -18.95 5.10
N GLN A 403 18.40 -19.11 3.79
CA GLN A 403 18.11 -20.37 3.10
C GLN A 403 19.04 -21.51 3.58
N ARG A 404 20.33 -21.21 3.77
CA ARG A 404 21.29 -22.16 4.35
C ARG A 404 20.90 -22.59 5.76
N LYS A 405 20.54 -21.64 6.63
CA LYS A 405 20.06 -21.94 7.99
C LYS A 405 18.76 -22.75 7.97
N LYS A 406 17.87 -22.50 7.02
CA LYS A 406 16.64 -23.28 6.85
C LYS A 406 16.97 -24.76 6.56
N GLN A 407 17.90 -25.02 5.64
CA GLN A 407 18.34 -26.38 5.33
C GLN A 407 18.96 -27.08 6.56
N GLN A 408 19.77 -26.36 7.34
CA GLN A 408 20.34 -26.89 8.59
C GLN A 408 19.27 -27.26 9.62
N VAL A 409 18.21 -26.45 9.74
CA VAL A 409 17.08 -26.75 10.63
C VAL A 409 16.33 -28.00 10.16
N GLU A 410 16.02 -28.11 8.87
CA GLU A 410 15.34 -29.27 8.30
C GLU A 410 16.15 -30.58 8.50
N GLU A 411 17.48 -30.50 8.39
CA GLU A 411 18.39 -31.62 8.68
C GLU A 411 18.34 -32.01 10.16
N LEU A 412 18.43 -31.05 11.08
CA LEU A 412 18.33 -31.29 12.53
C LEU A 412 16.97 -31.89 12.91
N GLU A 413 15.87 -31.39 12.34
CA GLU A 413 14.54 -31.97 12.55
C GLU A 413 14.46 -33.42 12.08
N SER A 414 15.11 -33.75 10.96
CA SER A 414 15.20 -35.13 10.47
C SER A 414 15.95 -36.03 11.47
N ILE A 415 17.09 -35.56 11.99
CA ILE A 415 17.85 -36.29 13.01
C ILE A 415 17.01 -36.49 14.29
N ILE A 416 16.30 -35.46 14.74
CA ILE A 416 15.41 -35.55 15.91
C ILE A 416 14.32 -36.60 15.69
N ARG A 417 13.66 -36.60 14.51
CA ARG A 417 12.65 -37.61 14.18
C ARG A 417 13.22 -39.03 14.20
N LEU A 418 14.41 -39.23 13.62
CA LEU A 418 15.07 -40.53 13.62
C LEU A 418 15.43 -40.99 15.04
N LYS A 419 15.97 -40.08 15.87
CA LYS A 419 16.32 -40.39 17.27
C LYS A 419 15.11 -40.67 18.13
N GLN A 420 14.01 -39.98 17.90
CA GLN A 420 12.73 -40.25 18.56
C GLN A 420 12.21 -41.65 18.21
N ALA A 421 12.19 -42.00 16.92
CA ALA A 421 11.76 -43.33 16.48
C ALA A 421 12.69 -44.45 17.01
N GLU A 422 14.00 -44.20 17.06
CA GLU A 422 14.97 -45.11 17.67
C GLU A 422 14.68 -45.33 19.16
N ALA A 423 14.42 -44.25 19.92
CA ALA A 423 14.06 -44.33 21.34
C ALA A 423 12.75 -45.09 21.58
N GLU A 424 11.72 -44.85 20.77
CA GLU A 424 10.44 -45.57 20.84
C GLU A 424 10.61 -47.07 20.58
N MET A 425 11.44 -47.45 19.60
CA MET A 425 11.74 -48.85 19.31
C MET A 425 12.48 -49.52 20.47
N PHE A 426 13.46 -48.84 21.07
CA PHE A 426 14.15 -49.36 22.26
C PHE A 426 13.21 -49.52 23.45
N GLN A 427 12.31 -48.55 23.67
CA GLN A 427 11.32 -48.63 24.74
C GLN A 427 10.34 -49.80 24.53
N LEU A 428 9.88 -50.01 23.29
CA LEU A 428 9.03 -51.14 22.94
C LEU A 428 9.72 -52.47 23.25
N LYS A 429 10.97 -52.65 22.81
CA LYS A 429 11.74 -53.87 23.10
C LYS A 429 11.97 -54.08 24.59
N ALA A 430 12.23 -53.01 25.35
CA ALA A 430 12.38 -53.10 26.80
C ALA A 430 11.07 -53.56 27.46
N ASN A 431 9.93 -53.05 27.00
CA ASN A 431 8.61 -53.45 27.50
C ASN A 431 8.29 -54.92 27.14
N GLU A 432 8.58 -55.35 25.92
CA GLU A 432 8.41 -56.75 25.49
C GLU A 432 9.28 -57.71 26.31
N ALA A 433 10.55 -57.36 26.54
CA ALA A 433 11.45 -58.15 27.37
C ALA A 433 10.95 -58.26 28.82
N LYS A 434 10.43 -57.15 29.36
CA LYS A 434 9.82 -57.15 30.70
C LYS A 434 8.59 -58.04 30.76
N GLN A 435 7.69 -57.95 29.76
CA GLN A 435 6.49 -58.76 29.71
C GLN A 435 6.80 -60.27 29.62
N GLU A 436 7.81 -60.66 28.82
CA GLU A 436 8.22 -62.06 28.73
C GLU A 436 8.88 -62.53 30.03
N ALA A 437 9.67 -61.69 30.70
CA ALA A 437 10.21 -62.00 32.02
C ALA A 437 9.10 -62.23 33.06
N ASP A 438 8.10 -61.35 33.11
CA ASP A 438 6.94 -61.46 34.02
C ASP A 438 6.14 -62.75 33.73
N ARG A 439 5.99 -63.12 32.44
CA ARG A 439 5.34 -64.36 32.01
C ARG A 439 6.12 -65.60 32.47
N LEU A 440 7.43 -65.62 32.24
CA LEU A 440 8.29 -66.71 32.68
C LEU A 440 8.30 -66.85 34.20
N GLN A 441 8.32 -65.74 34.93
CA GLN A 441 8.21 -65.72 36.39
C GLN A 441 6.88 -66.31 36.86
N SER A 442 5.76 -65.96 36.22
CA SER A 442 4.45 -66.52 36.54
C SER A 442 4.38 -68.03 36.31
N ILE A 443 4.97 -68.51 35.21
CA ILE A 443 5.06 -69.96 34.92
C ILE A 443 5.95 -70.66 35.96
N ALA A 444 7.08 -70.07 36.33
CA ALA A 444 7.98 -70.64 37.33
C ALA A 444 7.30 -70.74 38.70
N GLN A 445 6.58 -69.69 39.12
CA GLN A 445 5.79 -69.68 40.36
C GLN A 445 4.71 -70.75 40.34
N ALA A 446 3.88 -70.82 39.30
CA ALA A 446 2.82 -71.83 39.18
C ALA A 446 3.38 -73.26 39.16
N LYS A 447 4.55 -73.48 38.53
CA LYS A 447 5.23 -74.78 38.56
C LYS A 447 5.78 -75.11 39.95
N SER A 448 6.33 -74.13 40.66
CA SER A 448 6.80 -74.30 42.05
C SER A 448 5.64 -74.66 42.97
N GLU A 449 4.54 -73.90 42.93
CA GLU A 449 3.33 -74.15 43.71
C GLU A 449 2.77 -75.54 43.44
N LYS A 450 2.67 -75.94 42.16
CA LYS A 450 2.21 -77.29 41.80
C LYS A 450 3.16 -78.37 42.34
N ALA A 451 4.47 -78.17 42.22
CA ALA A 451 5.46 -79.13 42.73
C ALA A 451 5.37 -79.26 44.27
N GLU A 452 5.17 -78.15 44.99
CA GLU A 452 4.94 -78.15 46.43
C GLU A 452 3.63 -78.86 46.81
N GLN A 453 2.55 -78.62 46.07
CA GLN A 453 1.26 -79.32 46.24
C GLN A 453 1.39 -80.83 45.99
N ASP A 454 2.06 -81.23 44.90
CA ASP A 454 2.30 -82.64 44.56
C ASP A 454 3.20 -83.31 45.62
N TYR A 455 4.23 -82.62 46.10
CA TYR A 455 5.09 -83.10 47.19
C TYR A 455 4.29 -83.30 48.49
N ALA A 456 3.48 -82.32 48.89
CA ALA A 456 2.63 -82.42 50.07
C ALA A 456 1.63 -83.57 49.96
N SER A 457 1.01 -83.76 48.78
CA SER A 457 0.08 -84.86 48.51
C SER A 457 0.76 -86.23 48.62
N MET A 458 1.93 -86.42 47.99
CA MET A 458 2.69 -87.66 48.08
C MET A 458 3.17 -87.94 49.52
N TYR A 459 3.61 -86.92 50.24
CA TYR A 459 4.01 -87.02 51.63
C TYR A 459 2.85 -87.49 52.52
N LEU A 460 1.67 -86.86 52.40
CA LEU A 460 0.47 -87.23 53.15
C LEU A 460 0.00 -88.65 52.80
N LYS A 461 0.05 -89.04 51.52
CA LYS A 461 -0.31 -90.39 51.08
C LYS A 461 0.62 -91.45 51.69
N ARG A 462 1.94 -91.23 51.66
CA ARG A 462 2.90 -92.16 52.27
C ARG A 462 2.71 -92.26 53.79
N ARG A 463 2.44 -91.14 54.47
CA ARG A 463 2.11 -91.13 55.90
C ARG A 463 0.83 -91.92 56.21
N LEU A 464 -0.19 -91.83 55.36
CA LEU A 464 -1.41 -92.60 55.50
C LEU A 464 -1.14 -94.10 55.32
N GLU A 465 -0.40 -94.49 54.28
CA GLU A 465 -0.01 -95.89 54.02
C GLU A 465 0.81 -96.47 55.19
N GLU A 466 1.77 -95.71 55.73
CA GLU A 466 2.53 -96.09 56.94
C GLU A 466 1.62 -96.29 58.15
N ALA A 467 0.70 -95.36 58.41
CA ALA A 467 -0.27 -95.47 59.51
C ALA A 467 -1.24 -96.66 59.34
N GLU A 468 -1.66 -96.96 58.11
CA GLU A 468 -2.49 -98.13 57.80
C GLU A 468 -1.74 -99.44 58.01
N ALA A 469 -0.45 -99.50 57.63
CA ALA A 469 0.41 -100.65 57.88
C ALA A 469 0.65 -100.87 59.38
N GLU A 470 0.91 -99.80 60.14
CA GLU A 470 1.00 -99.86 61.60
C GLU A 470 -0.31 -100.36 62.22
N LYS A 471 -1.47 -99.88 61.75
CA LYS A 471 -2.78 -100.36 62.17
C LYS A 471 -2.96 -101.86 61.89
N GLN A 472 -2.60 -102.32 60.69
CA GLN A 472 -2.69 -103.74 60.32
C GLN A 472 -1.76 -104.60 61.18
N TYR A 473 -0.52 -104.17 61.40
CA TYR A 473 0.43 -104.86 62.26
C TYR A 473 -0.09 -105.00 63.70
N LEU A 474 -0.64 -103.92 64.26
CA LEU A 474 -1.26 -103.95 65.59
C LEU A 474 -2.45 -104.90 65.63
N TYR A 475 -3.30 -104.90 64.60
CA TYR A 475 -4.44 -105.79 64.49
C TYR A 475 -4.02 -107.27 64.42
N GLU A 476 -3.02 -107.61 63.60
CA GLU A 476 -2.43 -108.95 63.51
C GLU A 476 -1.83 -109.39 64.84
N LYS A 477 -1.12 -108.49 65.54
CA LYS A 477 -0.53 -108.74 66.86
C LYS A 477 -1.60 -109.01 67.91
N ILE A 478 -2.68 -108.23 67.94
CA ILE A 478 -3.83 -108.46 68.84
C ILE A 478 -4.47 -109.81 68.52
N LYS A 479 -4.73 -110.12 67.25
CA LYS A 479 -5.29 -111.41 66.81
C LYS A 479 -4.41 -112.59 67.22
N LEU A 480 -3.09 -112.46 67.13
CA LEU A 480 -2.13 -113.48 67.59
C LEU A 480 -2.16 -113.63 69.12
N GLN A 481 -2.22 -112.52 69.88
CA GLN A 481 -2.38 -112.55 71.34
C GLN A 481 -3.70 -113.20 71.77
N GLU A 482 -4.79 -112.94 71.05
CA GLU A 482 -6.10 -113.59 71.26
C GLU A 482 -6.06 -115.08 70.88
N SER A 483 -5.35 -115.47 69.82
CA SER A 483 -5.16 -116.89 69.45
C SER A 483 -4.27 -117.67 70.45
N GLN A 484 -3.35 -116.99 71.14
CA GLN A 484 -2.59 -117.54 72.27
C GLN A 484 -3.41 -117.58 73.56
N HIS A 485 -4.57 -116.91 73.60
CA HIS A 485 -5.56 -116.94 74.68
C HIS A 485 -6.79 -117.78 74.29
N ALA A 486 -6.58 -118.97 73.73
CA ALA A 486 -7.62 -120.00 73.65
C ALA A 486 -7.38 -121.09 74.71
N PRO A 487 -8.10 -121.07 75.87
CA PRO A 487 -8.13 -122.22 76.74
C PRO A 487 -9.26 -123.17 76.35
N GLN A 488 -8.94 -124.45 76.46
CA GLN A 488 -9.86 -125.55 76.62
C GLN A 488 -10.97 -125.22 77.65
N GLY A 489 -12.18 -125.68 77.33
CA GLY A 489 -13.02 -126.38 78.30
C GLY A 489 -13.61 -125.59 79.47
N ASN A 490 -14.90 -125.26 79.30
CA ASN A 490 -15.97 -125.31 80.30
C ASN A 490 -15.98 -124.39 81.54
N SER A 491 -17.10 -123.67 81.59
CA SER A 491 -17.98 -123.44 82.74
C SER A 491 -17.78 -122.19 83.61
N SER A 492 -18.82 -121.37 83.51
CA SER A 492 -19.53 -120.68 84.61
C SER A 492 -18.98 -119.35 85.15
N GLY A 493 -19.92 -118.41 85.28
CA GLY A 493 -19.82 -117.29 86.23
C GLY A 493 -19.54 -115.95 85.59
N GLY A 494 -20.59 -115.16 85.36
CA GLY A 494 -20.44 -113.77 85.00
C GLY A 494 -19.72 -112.96 86.08
N CYS A 495 -18.81 -112.10 85.65
CA CYS A 495 -18.38 -110.93 86.41
C CYS A 495 -17.96 -109.87 85.39
N SER A 496 -18.85 -108.91 85.13
CA SER A 496 -18.58 -107.73 84.32
C SER A 496 -17.62 -106.81 85.08
N ASP A 497 -16.38 -106.71 84.60
CA ASP A 497 -15.32 -105.88 85.18
C ASP A 497 -15.60 -104.38 84.93
N PRO A 498 -15.77 -103.55 85.99
CA PRO A 498 -16.07 -102.11 85.87
C PRO A 498 -15.02 -101.32 85.07
N ALA A 499 -13.77 -101.80 84.99
CA ALA A 499 -12.69 -101.10 84.31
C ALA A 499 -12.85 -101.07 82.77
N GLN A 500 -13.40 -102.13 82.16
CA GLN A 500 -13.63 -102.20 80.71
C GLN A 500 -14.76 -101.26 80.26
N THR A 501 -15.82 -101.12 81.06
CA THR A 501 -16.94 -100.22 80.75
C THR A 501 -16.53 -98.74 80.87
N ILE A 502 -15.63 -98.40 81.81
CA ILE A 502 -15.10 -97.03 81.93
C ILE A 502 -14.17 -96.69 80.76
N MET A 503 -13.37 -97.65 80.27
CA MET A 503 -12.49 -97.46 79.12
C MET A 503 -13.28 -97.23 77.82
N LEU A 504 -14.33 -98.02 77.57
CA LEU A 504 -15.21 -97.83 76.41
C LEU A 504 -15.95 -96.49 76.45
N ASN A 505 -16.42 -96.06 77.63
CA ASN A 505 -17.05 -94.74 77.78
C ASN A 505 -16.05 -93.59 77.54
N LYS A 506 -14.81 -93.69 78.02
CA LYS A 506 -13.76 -92.69 77.74
C LYS A 506 -13.40 -92.59 76.25
N ILE A 507 -13.37 -93.71 75.55
CA ILE A 507 -13.15 -93.73 74.09
C ILE A 507 -14.32 -93.08 73.36
N GLN A 508 -15.55 -93.32 73.82
CA GLN A 508 -16.75 -92.75 73.22
C GLN A 508 -16.87 -91.23 73.44
N ASP A 509 -16.40 -90.71 74.57
CA ASP A 509 -16.30 -89.26 74.84
C ASP A 509 -15.20 -88.58 74.01
N LEU A 510 -14.05 -89.22 73.82
CA LEU A 510 -12.99 -88.71 72.93
C LEU A 510 -13.46 -88.60 71.48
N LEU A 511 -14.25 -89.58 70.99
CA LEU A 511 -14.79 -89.58 69.64
C LEU A 511 -15.88 -88.51 69.42
N LYS A 512 -16.64 -88.14 70.46
CA LYS A 512 -17.61 -87.01 70.40
C LYS A 512 -16.90 -85.65 70.33
N ASN A 513 -15.77 -85.50 71.00
CA ASN A 513 -15.00 -84.26 71.00
C ASN A 513 -14.30 -83.98 69.66
N VAL A 514 -13.90 -85.01 68.91
CA VAL A 514 -13.28 -84.85 67.58
C VAL A 514 -14.29 -84.39 66.51
N ARG A 515 -15.58 -84.78 66.62
CA ARG A 515 -16.62 -84.35 65.66
C ARG A 515 -17.12 -82.91 65.86
N SER A 516 -16.74 -82.24 66.95
CA SER A 516 -17.34 -80.96 67.37
C SER A 516 -16.41 -79.74 67.20
N MET A 517 -15.28 -79.86 66.49
CA MET A 517 -14.41 -78.71 66.19
C MET A 517 -14.92 -77.95 64.95
N PRO A 518 -15.27 -76.66 65.06
CA PRO A 518 -15.67 -75.85 63.90
C PRO A 518 -14.45 -75.47 63.04
N PRO A 519 -14.62 -75.27 61.72
CA PRO A 519 -13.51 -74.88 60.86
C PRO A 519 -13.10 -73.44 61.18
N LYS A 520 -11.85 -73.25 61.61
CA LYS A 520 -11.24 -71.92 61.65
C LYS A 520 -10.91 -71.52 60.21
N THR A 521 -11.68 -70.58 59.68
CA THR A 521 -11.41 -69.84 58.46
C THR A 521 -10.16 -68.96 58.65
N GLU A 522 -9.14 -69.21 57.85
CA GLU A 522 -8.05 -68.27 57.59
C GLU A 522 -8.60 -67.07 56.82
N GLY A 523 -8.22 -65.86 57.24
CA GLY A 523 -8.60 -64.63 56.58
C GLY A 523 -7.72 -64.33 55.38
N GLN A 524 -8.34 -63.81 54.32
CA GLN A 524 -7.79 -62.76 53.49
C GLN A 524 -8.93 -61.90 52.93
#